data_AF-A0A2G6LU39-F1
#
_entry.id   AF-A0A2G6LU39-F1
#
_cell.length_a   1.000
_cell.length_b   1.000
_cell.length_c   1.000
_cell.angle_alpha   90.00
_cell.angle_beta   90.00
_cell.angle_gamma   90.00
#
_symmetry.space_group_name_H-M   'P 1'
#
loop_
_entity.id
_entity.type
_entity.pdbx_description
1 polymer ?
#
loop_
_entity_poly.entity_id
_entity_poly.type
_entity_poly.pdbx_seq_one_letter_code
_entity_poly.pdbx_strand_id
1 'polypeptide(L)'
;MNKSKVAYLISQAREYAETGQRDEALEMIREALREDPGEITITEVILSMERNENYRTSSGVAVTSIERNRKGTMDPKLLKAFKLSDEAYSNGNEAKALAYLRKAASLFPESTEAESKLAEMKTRIQATNLVAIGIKKLDEGDFAKAAAASKKAFELMPDAPGLDNLRARIEKGSCEPESIQKTAAEPAGENPNDSGNAHSAEAMLWVDRIRAAVKEDRFEDAGKMVAEAVENHPGNPLLNSFYTKLKRLGFIS
;
A
#
# COMPACT_ATOMS: atom_id res chain seq x y z
N MET A 1 -0.42 16.13 -0.95
CA MET A 1 -0.10 15.52 0.36
C MET A 1 0.37 16.61 1.29
N ASN A 2 -0.44 17.01 2.26
CA ASN A 2 -0.15 18.14 3.13
C ASN A 2 0.13 17.65 4.55
N LYS A 3 1.30 17.03 4.76
CA LYS A 3 1.72 16.45 6.04
C LYS A 3 1.65 17.45 7.20
N SER A 4 1.87 18.73 6.91
CA SER A 4 1.73 19.84 7.86
C SER A 4 0.29 20.06 8.33
N LYS A 5 -0.70 19.82 7.46
CA LYS A 5 -2.14 19.92 7.81
C LYS A 5 -2.55 18.77 8.73
N VAL A 6 -2.10 17.54 8.44
CA VAL A 6 -2.37 16.36 9.26
C VAL A 6 -1.76 16.51 10.66
N ALA A 7 -0.49 16.94 10.76
CA ALA A 7 0.16 17.18 12.05
C ALA A 7 -0.57 18.26 12.89
N TYR A 8 -1.05 19.32 12.23
CA TYR A 8 -1.84 20.37 12.89
C TYR A 8 -3.18 19.85 13.43
N LEU A 9 -3.92 19.08 12.63
CA LEU A 9 -5.20 18.47 13.05
C LEU A 9 -5.02 17.49 14.22
N ILE A 10 -3.91 16.76 14.24
CA ILE A 10 -3.56 15.84 15.34
C ILE A 10 -3.22 16.61 16.62
N SER A 11 -2.50 17.74 16.50
CA SER A 11 -2.20 18.60 17.64
C SER A 11 -3.46 19.20 18.24
N GLN A 12 -4.37 19.70 17.42
CA GLN A 12 -5.66 20.24 17.89
C GLN A 12 -6.55 19.16 18.49
N ALA A 13 -6.61 17.97 17.88
CA ALA A 13 -7.36 16.86 18.45
C ALA A 13 -6.88 16.47 19.85
N ARG A 14 -5.56 16.54 20.09
CA ARG A 14 -4.97 16.29 21.41
C ARG A 14 -5.37 17.37 22.41
N GLU A 15 -5.27 18.64 22.02
CA GLU A 15 -5.67 19.77 22.87
C GLU A 15 -7.15 19.69 23.26
N TYR A 16 -8.04 19.43 22.29
CA TYR A 16 -9.47 19.22 22.56
C TYR A 16 -9.74 17.98 23.42
N ALA A 17 -8.96 16.92 23.26
CA ALA A 17 -9.06 15.73 24.12
C ALA A 17 -8.62 16.02 25.57
N GLU A 18 -7.64 16.90 25.77
CA GLU A 18 -7.15 17.33 27.08
C GLU A 18 -8.10 18.32 27.77
N THR A 19 -8.76 19.21 27.01
CA THR A 19 -9.75 20.16 27.53
C THR A 19 -11.15 19.55 27.71
N GLY A 20 -11.36 18.29 27.31
CA GLY A 20 -12.62 17.57 27.46
C GLY A 20 -13.66 17.86 26.37
N GLN A 21 -13.28 18.62 25.33
CA GLN A 21 -14.08 18.95 24.14
C GLN A 21 -14.02 17.81 23.13
N ARG A 22 -14.70 16.71 23.47
CA ARG A 22 -14.54 15.42 22.79
C ARG A 22 -15.09 15.41 21.37
N ASP A 23 -16.21 16.10 21.13
CA ASP A 23 -16.87 16.08 19.83
C ASP A 23 -16.00 16.82 18.79
N GLU A 24 -15.37 17.91 19.22
CA GLU A 24 -14.41 18.69 18.46
C GLU A 24 -13.12 17.90 18.20
N ALA A 25 -12.61 17.17 19.20
CA ALA A 25 -11.46 16.28 19.02
C ALA A 25 -11.73 15.17 18.00
N LEU A 26 -12.93 14.58 18.00
CA LEU A 26 -13.33 13.55 17.03
C LEU A 26 -13.49 14.13 15.62
N GLU A 27 -13.98 15.35 15.50
CA GLU A 27 -14.09 16.04 14.22
C GLU A 27 -12.71 16.28 13.59
N MET A 28 -11.74 16.76 14.38
CA MET A 28 -10.36 16.97 13.93
C MET A 28 -9.68 15.66 13.50
N ILE A 29 -9.91 14.57 14.21
CA ILE A 29 -9.41 13.24 13.84
C ILE A 29 -10.05 12.72 12.55
N ARG A 30 -11.35 12.93 12.35
CA ARG A 30 -12.05 12.55 11.11
C ARG A 30 -11.57 13.35 9.91
N GLU A 31 -11.13 14.59 10.11
CA GLU A 31 -10.49 15.38 9.05
C GLU A 31 -9.06 14.90 8.80
N ALA A 32 -8.29 14.58 9.85
CA ALA A 32 -6.93 14.05 9.71
C ALA A 32 -6.93 12.70 8.96
N LEU A 33 -7.88 11.80 9.27
CA LEU A 33 -8.04 10.51 8.58
C LEU A 33 -8.47 10.62 7.13
N ARG A 34 -9.17 11.71 6.76
CA ARG A 34 -9.54 11.99 5.37
C ARG A 34 -8.34 12.41 4.53
N GLU A 35 -7.35 13.05 5.16
CA GLU A 35 -6.15 13.56 4.52
C GLU A 35 -5.02 12.51 4.49
N ASP A 36 -4.89 11.70 5.55
CA ASP A 36 -3.95 10.57 5.61
C ASP A 36 -4.50 9.41 6.50
N PRO A 37 -5.10 8.38 5.88
CA PRO A 37 -5.63 7.23 6.60
C PRO A 37 -4.58 6.33 7.27
N GLY A 38 -3.29 6.48 6.93
CA GLY A 38 -2.21 5.59 7.36
C GLY A 38 -1.36 6.12 8.51
N GLU A 39 -1.64 7.33 9.00
CA GLU A 39 -0.76 8.02 9.93
C GLU A 39 -0.88 7.47 11.37
N ILE A 40 0.25 7.00 11.90
CA ILE A 40 0.35 6.30 13.20
C ILE A 40 -0.03 7.24 14.34
N THR A 41 0.29 8.53 14.23
CA THR A 41 -0.01 9.52 15.28
C THR A 41 -1.52 9.79 15.44
N ILE A 42 -2.32 9.58 14.40
CA ILE A 42 -3.79 9.66 14.52
C ILE A 42 -4.33 8.53 15.42
N THR A 43 -3.71 7.35 15.30
CA THR A 43 -4.07 6.15 16.08
C THR A 43 -3.82 6.36 17.58
N GLU A 44 -2.72 7.03 17.95
CA GLU A 44 -2.42 7.32 19.37
C GLU A 44 -3.44 8.26 20.01
N VAL A 45 -3.90 9.29 19.27
CA VAL A 45 -4.89 10.25 19.81
C VAL A 45 -6.24 9.58 20.01
N ILE A 46 -6.70 8.74 19.08
CA ILE A 46 -7.93 7.93 19.24
C ILE A 46 -7.85 7.06 20.51
N LEU A 47 -6.72 6.38 20.71
CA LEU A 47 -6.51 5.52 21.88
C LEU A 47 -6.48 6.30 23.20
N SER A 48 -5.97 7.53 23.19
CA SER A 48 -5.99 8.41 24.37
C SER A 48 -7.41 8.89 24.75
N MET A 49 -8.27 9.11 23.75
CA MET A 49 -9.67 9.52 23.95
C MET A 49 -10.55 8.37 24.48
N GLU A 50 -10.30 7.13 24.05
CA GLU A 50 -10.99 5.92 24.57
C GLU A 50 -10.54 5.54 26.00
N ARG A 51 -9.32 5.91 26.40
CA ARG A 51 -8.81 5.73 27.77
C ARG A 51 -9.63 6.55 28.78
N ASN A 52 -10.00 7.79 28.44
CA ASN A 52 -10.82 8.66 29.30
C ASN A 52 -12.29 8.25 29.35
N GLU A 53 -12.82 7.63 28.29
CA GLU A 53 -14.15 7.03 28.27
C GLU A 53 -14.25 5.82 29.22
N ASN A 54 -13.21 4.99 29.24
CA ASN A 54 -13.16 3.86 30.15
C ASN A 54 -12.99 4.30 31.60
N TYR A 55 -12.29 5.39 31.93
CA TYR A 55 -12.15 5.83 33.33
C TYR A 55 -13.50 6.30 33.93
N ARG A 56 -14.36 6.99 33.15
CA ARG A 56 -15.72 7.36 33.61
C ARG A 56 -16.65 6.16 33.73
N THR A 57 -16.44 5.12 32.92
CA THR A 57 -17.25 3.89 32.95
C THR A 57 -16.73 2.85 33.96
N SER A 58 -15.46 2.94 34.36
CA SER A 58 -14.77 1.99 35.27
C SER A 58 -14.71 2.45 36.72
N SER A 59 -15.32 3.58 37.08
CA SER A 59 -15.33 4.07 38.47
C SER A 59 -16.28 3.30 39.40
N GLY A 60 -16.62 2.06 39.04
CA GLY A 60 -17.27 1.07 39.89
C GLY A 60 -16.58 -0.28 39.69
N VAL A 61 -16.12 -0.86 40.79
CA VAL A 61 -15.50 -2.19 40.93
C VAL A 61 -13.96 -2.22 40.80
N ALA A 62 -13.33 -1.75 41.88
CA ALA A 62 -12.06 -2.31 42.33
C ALA A 62 -12.30 -3.73 42.86
N VAL A 63 -11.78 -4.77 42.21
CA VAL A 63 -11.52 -6.07 42.86
C VAL A 63 -10.24 -6.69 42.29
N THR A 64 -9.21 -6.58 43.13
CA THR A 64 -8.09 -7.50 43.41
C THR A 64 -7.69 -8.56 42.38
N SER A 65 -6.43 -8.48 41.97
CA SER A 65 -5.58 -9.61 41.57
C SER A 65 -5.62 -10.75 42.59
N ILE A 66 -5.41 -11.98 42.10
CA ILE A 66 -5.19 -13.28 42.77
C ILE A 66 -6.29 -14.28 42.35
N GLU A 67 -5.83 -15.45 41.86
CA GLU A 67 -6.58 -16.62 41.38
C GLU A 67 -7.19 -16.57 39.97
N ARG A 68 -6.49 -17.17 39.01
CA ARG A 68 -7.13 -18.07 38.02
C ARG A 68 -6.13 -19.00 37.34
N ASN A 69 -5.65 -19.96 38.12
CA ASN A 69 -5.22 -21.24 37.60
C ASN A 69 -6.24 -22.29 38.06
N ARG A 70 -7.22 -22.65 37.20
CA ARG A 70 -8.03 -23.89 37.26
C ARG A 70 -9.08 -23.91 36.12
N LYS A 71 -8.98 -24.94 35.26
CA LYS A 71 -9.91 -25.35 34.19
C LYS A 71 -10.04 -24.44 32.97
N GLY A 72 -9.23 -24.75 31.95
CA GLY A 72 -9.65 -24.99 30.55
C GLY A 72 -10.53 -23.95 29.83
N THR A 73 -10.61 -22.73 30.34
CA THR A 73 -11.43 -21.66 29.77
C THR A 73 -10.57 -20.42 29.65
N MET A 74 -10.37 -20.00 28.41
CA MET A 74 -9.63 -18.78 28.04
C MET A 74 -10.20 -17.59 28.83
N ASP A 75 -9.34 -16.67 29.30
CA ASP A 75 -9.82 -15.51 30.07
C ASP A 75 -10.90 -14.76 29.27
N PRO A 76 -12.04 -14.38 29.89
CA PRO A 76 -13.13 -13.74 29.17
C PRO A 76 -12.72 -12.46 28.41
N LYS A 77 -11.72 -11.72 28.89
CA LYS A 77 -11.19 -10.53 28.20
C LYS A 77 -10.35 -10.93 26.99
N LEU A 78 -9.59 -12.02 27.07
CA LEU A 78 -8.83 -12.58 25.95
C LEU A 78 -9.79 -13.09 24.86
N LEU A 79 -10.82 -13.85 25.25
CA LEU A 79 -11.86 -14.31 24.32
C LEU A 79 -12.61 -13.14 23.67
N LYS A 80 -12.93 -12.09 24.44
CA LYS A 80 -13.56 -10.88 23.89
C LYS A 80 -12.65 -10.17 22.89
N ALA A 81 -11.34 -10.08 23.18
CA ALA A 81 -10.39 -9.47 22.26
C ALA A 81 -10.27 -10.25 20.94
N PHE A 82 -10.31 -11.58 21.00
CA PHE A 82 -10.32 -12.43 19.80
C PHE A 82 -11.57 -12.20 18.96
N LYS A 83 -12.76 -12.22 19.58
CA LYS A 83 -14.02 -11.94 18.88
C LYS A 83 -14.03 -10.56 18.21
N LEU A 84 -13.59 -9.53 18.93
CA LEU A 84 -13.52 -8.16 18.39
C LEU A 84 -12.49 -8.05 17.26
N SER A 85 -11.38 -8.80 17.34
CA SER A 85 -10.40 -8.88 16.26
C SER A 85 -11.01 -9.52 15.02
N ASP A 86 -11.67 -10.67 15.16
CA ASP A 86 -12.27 -11.39 14.03
C ASP A 86 -13.37 -10.56 13.38
N GLU A 87 -14.22 -9.91 14.18
CA GLU A 87 -15.27 -9.01 13.68
C GLU A 87 -14.67 -7.81 12.93
N ALA A 88 -13.62 -7.19 13.47
CA ALA A 88 -12.93 -6.10 12.79
C ALA A 88 -12.32 -6.56 11.47
N TYR A 89 -11.71 -7.74 11.44
CA TYR A 89 -11.11 -8.32 10.23
C TYR A 89 -12.18 -8.65 9.18
N SER A 90 -13.29 -9.27 9.57
CA SER A 90 -14.41 -9.57 8.67
C SER A 90 -15.06 -8.32 8.08
N ASN A 91 -15.01 -7.20 8.81
CA ASN A 91 -15.46 -5.90 8.31
C ASN A 91 -14.41 -5.17 7.43
N GLY A 92 -13.31 -5.83 7.08
CA GLY A 92 -12.22 -5.27 6.27
C GLY A 92 -11.30 -4.30 7.03
N ASN A 93 -11.43 -4.21 8.36
CA ASN A 93 -10.61 -3.34 9.19
C ASN A 93 -9.45 -4.11 9.84
N GLU A 94 -8.48 -4.47 9.01
CA GLU A 94 -7.28 -5.24 9.39
C GLU A 94 -6.46 -4.55 10.50
N ALA A 95 -6.37 -3.22 10.47
CA ALA A 95 -5.64 -2.44 11.47
C ALA A 95 -6.27 -2.57 12.86
N LYS A 96 -7.60 -2.49 12.93
CA LYS A 96 -8.36 -2.64 14.17
C LYS A 96 -8.28 -4.08 14.70
N ALA A 97 -8.29 -5.08 13.80
CA ALA A 97 -8.08 -6.48 14.19
C ALA A 97 -6.73 -6.70 14.88
N LEU A 98 -5.64 -6.23 14.28
CA LEU A 98 -4.30 -6.30 14.88
C LEU A 98 -4.20 -5.55 16.21
N ALA A 99 -4.88 -4.41 16.35
CA ALA A 99 -4.87 -3.63 17.58
C ALA A 99 -5.49 -4.42 18.76
N TYR A 100 -6.62 -5.10 18.54
CA TYR A 100 -7.23 -5.94 19.56
C TYR A 100 -6.33 -7.10 19.99
N LEU A 101 -5.65 -7.75 19.04
CA LEU A 101 -4.72 -8.85 19.34
C LEU A 101 -3.43 -8.39 20.03
N ARG A 102 -2.88 -7.23 19.66
CA ARG A 102 -1.73 -6.63 20.38
C ARG A 102 -2.09 -6.30 21.82
N LYS A 103 -3.29 -5.75 22.05
CA LYS A 103 -3.80 -5.51 23.40
C LYS A 103 -3.96 -6.80 24.18
N ALA A 104 -4.49 -7.85 23.55
CA ALA A 104 -4.58 -9.16 24.16
C ALA A 104 -3.20 -9.70 24.57
N ALA A 105 -2.22 -9.69 23.68
CA ALA A 105 -0.86 -10.14 23.98
C ALA A 105 -0.19 -9.29 25.08
N SER A 106 -0.45 -7.98 25.14
CA SER A 106 0.06 -7.10 26.20
C SER A 106 -0.60 -7.34 27.56
N LEU A 107 -1.90 -7.67 27.59
CA LEU A 107 -2.63 -7.95 28.83
C LEU A 107 -2.39 -9.37 29.34
N PHE A 108 -2.01 -10.28 28.44
CA PHE A 108 -1.78 -11.70 28.71
C PHE A 108 -0.43 -12.15 28.15
N PRO A 109 0.70 -11.63 28.67
CA PRO A 109 2.03 -11.94 28.15
C PRO A 109 2.44 -13.41 28.32
N GLU A 110 1.79 -14.15 29.22
CA GLU A 110 2.02 -15.59 29.42
C GLU A 110 1.12 -16.47 28.53
N SER A 111 0.16 -15.89 27.81
CA SER A 111 -0.73 -16.65 26.93
C SER A 111 -0.08 -16.84 25.57
N THR A 112 0.37 -18.07 25.31
CA THR A 112 0.87 -18.49 24.00
C THR A 112 -0.22 -18.40 22.92
N GLU A 113 -1.50 -18.51 23.31
CA GLU A 113 -2.63 -18.34 22.40
C GLU A 113 -2.77 -16.91 21.88
N ALA A 114 -2.58 -15.90 22.75
CA ALA A 114 -2.64 -14.50 22.36
C ALA A 114 -1.54 -14.13 21.36
N GLU A 115 -0.32 -14.61 21.61
CA GLU A 115 0.81 -14.41 20.71
C GLU A 115 0.64 -15.17 19.40
N SER A 116 0.22 -16.44 19.46
CA SER A 116 -0.03 -17.27 18.27
C SER A 116 -1.10 -16.65 17.40
N LYS A 117 -2.20 -16.14 17.99
CA LYS A 117 -3.28 -15.51 17.25
C LYS A 117 -2.84 -14.21 16.59
N LEU A 118 -2.03 -13.41 17.29
CA LEU A 118 -1.44 -12.20 16.73
C LEU A 118 -0.49 -12.51 15.57
N ALA A 119 0.34 -13.55 15.69
CA ALA A 119 1.25 -13.99 14.63
C ALA A 119 0.47 -14.49 13.42
N GLU A 120 -0.53 -15.35 13.62
CA GLU A 120 -1.44 -15.85 12.56
C GLU A 120 -2.09 -14.69 11.80
N MET A 121 -2.63 -13.70 12.53
CA MET A 121 -3.28 -12.55 11.92
C MET A 121 -2.30 -11.70 11.10
N LYS A 122 -1.06 -11.50 11.59
CA LYS A 122 -0.01 -10.80 10.82
C LYS A 122 0.31 -11.52 9.53
N THR A 123 0.51 -12.84 9.60
CA THR A 123 0.82 -13.66 8.41
C THR A 123 -0.32 -13.60 7.39
N ARG A 124 -1.57 -13.70 7.86
CA ARG A 124 -2.76 -13.58 7.00
C ARG A 124 -2.79 -12.25 6.25
N ILE A 125 -2.67 -11.14 6.98
CA ILE A 125 -2.67 -9.79 6.41
C ILE A 125 -1.51 -9.61 5.42
N GLN A 126 -0.31 -10.11 5.74
CA GLN A 126 0.84 -10.04 4.83
C GLN A 126 0.59 -10.82 3.53
N ALA A 127 0.04 -12.03 3.62
CA ALA A 127 -0.29 -12.84 2.45
C ALA A 127 -1.36 -12.17 1.58
N THR A 128 -2.44 -11.65 2.17
CA THR A 128 -3.50 -10.94 1.45
C THR A 128 -2.97 -9.67 0.76
N ASN A 129 -2.09 -8.91 1.42
CA ASN A 129 -1.44 -7.75 0.82
C ASN A 129 -0.55 -8.13 -0.36
N LEU A 130 0.19 -9.24 -0.28
CA LEU A 130 0.98 -9.75 -1.40
C LEU A 130 0.10 -10.17 -2.58
N VAL A 131 -1.07 -10.78 -2.31
CA VAL A 131 -2.05 -11.08 -3.36
C VAL A 131 -2.55 -9.80 -4.03
N ALA A 132 -2.91 -8.77 -3.26
CA ALA A 132 -3.35 -7.49 -3.80
C ALA A 132 -2.26 -6.80 -4.65
N ILE A 133 -1.00 -6.84 -4.19
CA ILE A 133 0.15 -6.36 -4.96
C ILE A 133 0.30 -7.15 -6.26
N GLY A 134 0.20 -8.47 -6.21
CA GLY A 134 0.32 -9.33 -7.39
C GLY A 134 -0.76 -9.03 -8.43
N ILE A 135 -2.02 -8.84 -7.98
CA ILE A 135 -3.14 -8.45 -8.84
C ILE A 135 -2.84 -7.10 -9.52
N LYS A 136 -2.42 -6.10 -8.75
CA LYS A 136 -2.07 -4.79 -9.30
C LYS A 136 -0.94 -4.89 -10.33
N LYS A 137 0.05 -5.76 -10.10
CA LYS A 137 1.15 -5.99 -11.05
C LYS A 137 0.70 -6.66 -12.33
N LEU A 138 -0.28 -7.56 -12.28
CA LEU A 138 -0.91 -8.09 -13.49
C LEU A 138 -1.63 -7.00 -14.27
N ASP A 139 -2.37 -6.12 -13.58
CA ASP A 139 -3.09 -5.02 -14.23
C ASP A 139 -2.13 -4.03 -14.90
N GLU A 140 -0.91 -3.90 -14.36
CA GLU A 140 0.21 -3.14 -14.94
C GLU A 140 0.97 -3.90 -16.06
N GLY A 141 0.62 -5.16 -16.33
CA GLY A 141 1.30 -6.02 -17.32
C GLY A 141 2.63 -6.64 -16.85
N ASP A 142 2.98 -6.49 -15.58
CA ASP A 142 4.22 -7.02 -14.98
C ASP A 142 3.98 -8.43 -14.41
N PHE A 143 3.90 -9.41 -15.31
CA PHE A 143 3.67 -10.82 -14.97
C PHE A 143 4.77 -11.41 -14.07
N ALA A 144 6.02 -10.99 -14.26
CA ALA A 144 7.15 -11.47 -13.46
C ALA A 144 7.02 -11.06 -11.99
N LYS A 145 6.69 -9.78 -11.72
CA LYS A 145 6.47 -9.32 -10.34
C LYS A 145 5.18 -9.89 -9.75
N ALA A 146 4.14 -10.08 -10.56
CA ALA A 146 2.92 -10.76 -10.11
C ALA A 146 3.19 -12.20 -9.68
N ALA A 147 3.95 -12.97 -10.47
CA ALA A 147 4.35 -14.33 -10.13
C ALA A 147 5.20 -14.39 -8.86
N ALA A 148 6.15 -13.46 -8.70
CA ALA A 148 6.96 -13.36 -7.49
C ALA A 148 6.13 -13.05 -6.23
N ALA A 149 5.16 -12.13 -6.35
CA ALA A 149 4.25 -11.80 -5.25
C ALA A 149 3.33 -12.97 -4.90
N SER A 150 2.80 -13.66 -5.91
CA SER A 150 1.98 -14.87 -5.74
C SER A 150 2.75 -15.99 -5.04
N LYS A 151 4.01 -16.26 -5.44
CA LYS A 151 4.85 -17.26 -4.79
C LYS A 151 5.08 -16.94 -3.31
N LYS A 152 5.42 -15.68 -2.99
CA LYS A 152 5.60 -15.24 -1.60
C LYS A 152 4.32 -15.36 -0.77
N ALA A 153 3.17 -15.02 -1.36
CA ALA A 153 1.88 -15.19 -0.69
C ALA A 153 1.61 -16.67 -0.37
N PHE A 154 1.89 -17.58 -1.32
CA PHE A 154 1.75 -19.02 -1.13
C PHE A 154 2.69 -19.58 -0.04
N GLU A 155 3.93 -19.09 0.02
CA GLU A 155 4.90 -19.49 1.06
C GLU A 155 4.45 -19.08 2.47
N LEU A 156 3.78 -17.93 2.60
CA LEU A 156 3.25 -17.46 3.88
C LEU A 156 1.95 -18.15 4.27
N MET A 157 1.03 -18.30 3.31
CA MET A 157 -0.29 -18.85 3.53
C MET A 157 -0.80 -19.48 2.22
N PRO A 158 -0.72 -20.81 2.09
CA PRO A 158 -1.14 -21.51 0.88
C PRO A 158 -2.61 -21.29 0.50
N ASP A 159 -3.46 -21.05 1.50
CA ASP A 159 -4.90 -20.79 1.39
C ASP A 159 -5.24 -19.29 1.47
N ALA A 160 -4.28 -18.40 1.16
CA ALA A 160 -4.50 -16.97 1.24
C ALA A 160 -5.70 -16.52 0.35
N PRO A 161 -6.62 -15.70 0.88
CA PRO A 161 -7.76 -15.23 0.12
C PRO A 161 -7.35 -14.55 -1.19
N GLY A 162 -7.93 -15.03 -2.30
CA GLY A 162 -7.67 -14.49 -3.64
C GLY A 162 -6.39 -14.99 -4.33
N LEU A 163 -5.57 -15.82 -3.66
CA LEU A 163 -4.34 -16.36 -4.23
C LEU A 163 -4.58 -17.26 -5.45
N ASP A 164 -5.57 -18.15 -5.39
CA ASP A 164 -5.90 -19.03 -6.51
C ASP A 164 -6.34 -18.25 -7.75
N ASN A 165 -7.11 -17.17 -7.55
CA ASN A 165 -7.51 -16.28 -8.64
C ASN A 165 -6.27 -15.59 -9.25
N LEU A 166 -5.39 -15.03 -8.41
CA LEU A 166 -4.14 -14.44 -8.87
C LEU A 166 -3.30 -15.43 -9.69
N ARG A 167 -3.13 -16.67 -9.20
CA ARG A 167 -2.38 -17.73 -9.91
C ARG A 167 -3.02 -18.09 -11.24
N ALA A 168 -4.34 -18.30 -11.26
CA ALA A 168 -5.06 -18.58 -12.50
C ALA A 168 -4.93 -17.43 -13.52
N ARG A 169 -4.93 -16.17 -13.08
CA ARG A 169 -4.71 -15.01 -13.94
C ARG A 169 -3.27 -14.94 -14.47
N ILE A 170 -2.27 -15.25 -13.63
CA ILE A 170 -0.87 -15.36 -14.04
C ILE A 170 -0.72 -16.46 -15.09
N GLU A 171 -1.25 -17.66 -14.82
CA GLU A 171 -1.19 -18.80 -15.73
C GLU A 171 -1.89 -18.49 -17.05
N LYS A 172 -3.09 -17.90 -17.02
CA LYS A 172 -3.80 -17.51 -18.24
C LYS A 172 -3.05 -16.44 -19.05
N GLY A 173 -2.46 -15.45 -18.39
CA GLY A 173 -1.64 -14.42 -19.05
C GLY A 173 -0.26 -14.92 -19.48
N SER A 174 0.21 -16.06 -18.95
CA SER A 174 1.46 -16.73 -19.34
C SER A 174 1.25 -17.86 -20.36
N CYS A 175 0.01 -18.37 -20.49
CA CYS A 175 -0.42 -19.38 -21.47
C CYS A 175 -0.90 -18.80 -22.79
N GLU A 176 -1.06 -17.48 -22.91
CA GLU A 176 -0.87 -16.88 -24.23
C GLU A 176 0.61 -17.02 -24.53
N PRO A 177 1.01 -17.88 -25.49
CA PRO A 177 2.40 -17.91 -25.89
C PRO A 177 2.76 -16.49 -26.30
N GLU A 178 4.01 -16.09 -26.01
CA GLU A 178 4.76 -15.16 -26.83
C GLU A 178 4.77 -15.68 -28.28
N SER A 179 3.62 -15.64 -28.94
CA SER A 179 3.52 -15.55 -30.37
C SER A 179 3.79 -14.09 -30.66
N ILE A 180 4.93 -13.87 -31.28
CA ILE A 180 5.19 -12.71 -32.10
C ILE A 180 3.98 -12.54 -33.02
N GLN A 181 3.08 -11.61 -32.69
CA GLN A 181 2.20 -10.91 -33.60
C GLN A 181 2.17 -9.48 -33.06
N LYS A 182 3.03 -8.57 -33.53
CA LYS A 182 2.95 -7.94 -34.85
C LYS A 182 1.56 -8.09 -35.49
N THR A 183 0.92 -6.92 -35.62
CA THR A 183 -0.26 -6.55 -36.43
C THR A 183 -1.61 -7.11 -35.97
N ALA A 184 -2.73 -6.37 -36.00
CA ALA A 184 -3.08 -4.96 -36.10
C ALA A 184 -4.61 -4.93 -36.04
N ALA A 185 -5.19 -3.89 -35.45
CA ALA A 185 -6.49 -3.39 -35.88
C ALA A 185 -6.47 -1.86 -35.70
N GLU A 186 -6.38 -1.20 -36.85
CA GLU A 186 -6.44 0.23 -37.08
C GLU A 186 -7.78 0.84 -36.62
N PRO A 187 -7.93 2.16 -36.76
CA PRO A 187 -8.94 2.64 -37.69
C PRO A 187 -8.24 3.15 -38.96
N ALA A 188 -8.66 2.57 -40.08
CA ALA A 188 -8.22 2.94 -41.41
C ALA A 188 -8.34 4.45 -41.61
N GLY A 189 -7.24 5.03 -42.08
CA GLY A 189 -7.14 6.35 -42.68
C GLY A 189 -5.98 6.30 -43.67
N GLU A 190 -6.29 5.87 -44.89
CA GLU A 190 -5.43 5.74 -46.07
C GLU A 190 -4.42 6.90 -46.23
N ASN A 191 -3.13 6.61 -46.39
CA ASN A 191 -2.46 6.40 -47.69
C ASN A 191 -0.92 6.50 -47.57
N PRO A 192 -0.16 5.93 -48.53
CA PRO A 192 1.23 5.52 -48.39
C PRO A 192 2.23 6.62 -48.78
N ASN A 193 3.36 6.66 -48.06
CA ASN A 193 4.66 6.89 -48.68
C ASN A 193 5.80 6.46 -47.75
N ASP A 194 6.32 5.28 -48.06
CA ASP A 194 7.74 4.95 -48.26
C ASP A 194 8.75 6.07 -47.91
N SER A 195 9.58 5.82 -46.87
CA SER A 195 10.95 6.38 -46.60
C SER A 195 11.30 6.67 -45.12
N GLY A 196 10.57 6.17 -44.12
CA GLY A 196 10.72 6.61 -42.70
C GLY A 196 11.45 5.70 -41.70
N ASN A 197 11.90 4.50 -42.09
CA ASN A 197 12.23 3.45 -41.11
C ASN A 197 13.59 3.60 -40.38
N ALA A 198 14.47 4.50 -40.84
CA ALA A 198 15.75 4.77 -40.16
C ALA A 198 15.60 5.74 -38.98
N HIS A 199 14.77 6.78 -39.13
CA HIS A 199 14.58 7.80 -38.08
C HIS A 199 13.86 7.27 -36.84
N SER A 200 13.04 6.22 -36.97
CA SER A 200 12.40 5.60 -35.81
C SER A 200 13.37 4.70 -35.01
N ALA A 201 14.33 4.05 -35.67
CA ALA A 201 15.29 3.19 -35.00
C ALA A 201 16.36 4.02 -34.26
N GLU A 202 16.83 5.10 -34.88
CA GLU A 202 17.79 6.01 -34.27
C GLU A 202 17.19 6.75 -33.06
N ALA A 203 15.94 7.20 -33.16
CA ALA A 203 15.23 7.79 -32.03
C ALA A 203 15.05 6.81 -30.85
N MET A 204 14.93 5.50 -31.09
CA MET A 204 14.91 4.50 -30.02
C MET A 204 16.27 4.35 -29.33
N LEU A 205 17.39 4.43 -30.08
CA LEU A 205 18.74 4.41 -29.48
C LEU A 205 18.98 5.61 -28.57
N TRP A 206 18.47 6.79 -28.96
CA TRP A 206 18.49 7.97 -28.11
C TRP A 206 17.69 7.76 -26.81
N VAL A 207 16.50 7.18 -26.91
CA VAL A 207 15.67 6.86 -25.73
C VAL A 207 16.41 5.94 -24.75
N ASP A 208 17.10 4.91 -25.25
CA ASP A 208 17.82 3.98 -24.38
C ASP A 208 19.05 4.60 -23.73
N ARG A 209 19.78 5.46 -24.45
CA ARG A 209 20.89 6.25 -23.88
C ARG A 209 20.43 7.20 -22.79
N ILE A 210 19.32 7.90 -23.01
CA ILE A 210 18.73 8.82 -22.02
C ILE A 210 18.28 8.05 -20.76
N ARG A 211 17.66 6.88 -20.93
CA ARG A 211 17.27 6.01 -19.81
C ARG A 211 18.47 5.52 -19.01
N ALA A 212 19.56 5.14 -19.68
CA ALA A 212 20.79 4.73 -19.02
C ALA A 212 21.39 5.89 -18.19
N ALA A 213 21.49 7.08 -18.78
CA ALA A 213 21.98 8.27 -18.07
C ALA A 213 21.13 8.63 -16.84
N VAL A 214 19.79 8.53 -16.95
CA VAL A 214 18.87 8.74 -15.81
C VAL A 214 19.06 7.69 -14.72
N LYS A 215 19.31 6.42 -15.08
CA LYS A 215 19.55 5.33 -14.12
C LYS A 215 20.89 5.48 -13.38
N GLU A 216 21.85 6.14 -14.01
CA GLU A 216 23.17 6.45 -13.45
C GLU A 216 23.21 7.81 -12.73
N ASP A 217 22.05 8.44 -12.47
CA ASP A 217 21.90 9.77 -11.86
C ASP A 217 22.61 10.91 -12.62
N ARG A 218 22.91 10.71 -13.92
CA ARG A 218 23.55 11.69 -14.80
C ARG A 218 22.51 12.59 -15.48
N PHE A 219 21.74 13.33 -14.67
CA PHE A 219 20.58 14.11 -15.14
C PHE A 219 20.94 15.29 -16.05
N GLU A 220 22.10 15.94 -15.84
CA GLU A 220 22.58 17.02 -16.71
C GLU A 220 22.94 16.50 -18.11
N ASP A 221 23.58 15.33 -18.18
CA ASP A 221 23.92 14.67 -19.44
C ASP A 221 22.64 14.18 -20.15
N ALA A 222 21.69 13.61 -19.40
CA ALA A 222 20.39 13.22 -19.92
C ALA A 222 19.60 14.42 -20.49
N GLY A 223 19.71 15.59 -19.85
CA GLY A 223 19.14 16.85 -20.32
C GLY A 223 19.70 17.29 -21.68
N LYS A 224 21.03 17.26 -21.85
CA LYS A 224 21.68 17.55 -23.13
C LYS A 224 21.30 16.54 -24.20
N MET A 225 21.33 15.24 -23.88
CA MET A 225 21.01 14.16 -24.81
C MET A 225 19.57 14.24 -25.31
N VAL A 226 18.60 14.59 -24.45
CA VAL A 226 17.21 14.69 -24.90
C VAL A 226 16.93 15.97 -25.70
N ALA A 227 17.64 17.07 -25.40
CA ALA A 227 17.53 18.29 -26.21
C ALA A 227 18.02 18.04 -27.65
N GLU A 228 19.17 17.39 -27.79
CA GLU A 228 19.74 16.98 -29.08
C GLU A 228 18.85 15.95 -29.79
N ALA A 229 18.28 14.98 -29.06
CA ALA A 229 17.41 13.96 -29.63
C ALA A 229 16.07 14.52 -30.14
N VAL A 230 15.48 15.52 -29.45
CA VAL A 230 14.24 16.17 -29.89
C VAL A 230 14.47 17.07 -31.10
N GLU A 231 15.63 17.72 -31.19
CA GLU A 231 15.99 18.53 -32.36
C GLU A 231 16.15 17.66 -33.62
N ASN A 232 16.77 16.49 -33.47
CA ASN A 232 16.95 15.53 -34.57
C ASN A 232 15.69 14.69 -34.87
N HIS A 233 14.78 14.55 -33.90
CA HIS A 233 13.55 13.74 -34.03
C HIS A 233 12.32 14.43 -33.41
N PRO A 234 11.88 15.59 -33.94
CA PRO A 234 10.84 16.43 -33.33
C PRO A 234 9.45 15.80 -33.28
N GLY A 235 9.21 14.74 -34.08
CA GLY A 235 7.96 13.98 -34.10
C GLY A 235 7.89 12.82 -33.10
N ASN A 236 8.95 12.54 -32.34
CA ASN A 236 8.97 11.38 -31.45
C ASN A 236 8.31 11.70 -30.08
N PRO A 237 7.16 11.08 -29.75
CA PRO A 237 6.42 11.40 -28.53
C PRO A 237 7.17 11.01 -27.24
N LEU A 238 8.05 10.01 -27.29
CA LEU A 238 8.82 9.56 -26.13
C LEU A 238 9.93 10.56 -25.78
N LEU A 239 10.67 11.06 -26.78
CA LEU A 239 11.71 12.07 -26.58
C LEU A 239 11.11 13.38 -26.06
N ASN A 240 9.96 13.80 -26.60
CA ASN A 240 9.23 14.96 -26.11
C ASN A 240 8.75 14.81 -24.65
N SER A 241 8.38 13.59 -24.22
CA SER A 241 8.04 13.29 -22.83
C SER A 241 9.24 13.42 -21.89
N PHE A 242 10.41 12.91 -22.30
CA PHE A 242 11.66 13.06 -21.54
C PHE A 242 12.09 14.53 -21.45
N TYR A 243 12.02 15.28 -22.56
CA TYR A 243 12.35 16.70 -22.61
C TYR A 243 11.49 17.51 -21.65
N THR A 244 10.17 17.30 -21.66
CA THR A 244 9.24 17.99 -20.75
C THR A 244 9.55 17.70 -19.28
N LYS A 245 9.87 16.45 -18.95
CA LYS A 245 10.21 16.04 -17.57
C LYS A 245 11.52 16.64 -17.10
N LEU A 246 12.57 16.58 -17.93
CA LEU A 246 13.89 17.10 -17.58
C LEU A 246 13.92 18.64 -17.55
N LYS A 247 13.14 19.30 -18.42
CA LYS A 247 12.90 20.75 -18.36
C LYS A 247 12.18 21.16 -17.06
N ARG A 248 11.16 20.41 -16.63
CA ARG A 248 10.47 20.66 -15.36
C ARG A 248 11.38 20.49 -14.14
N LEU A 249 12.36 19.59 -14.23
CA LEU A 249 13.36 19.36 -13.20
C LEU A 249 14.52 20.36 -13.23
N GLY A 250 14.55 21.28 -14.20
CA GLY A 250 15.58 22.32 -14.33
C GLY A 250 16.87 21.86 -15.00
N PHE A 251 16.90 20.68 -15.60
CA PHE A 251 18.09 20.14 -16.28
C PHE A 251 18.19 20.51 -17.77
N ILE A 252 17.19 21.25 -18.28
CA ILE A 252 17.15 21.77 -19.64
C ILE A 252 16.69 23.22 -19.54
N SER A 253 17.45 24.12 -20.15
CA SER A 253 17.15 25.56 -20.22
C SER A 253 16.23 25.88 -21.41
#